data_AF-A0A2A2KMR6-F1
#
_entry.id   AF-A0A2A2KMR6-F1
#
_cell.length_a   1.000
_cell.length_b   1.000
_cell.length_c   1.000
_cell.angle_alpha   90.00
_cell.angle_beta   90.00
_cell.angle_gamma   90.00
#
_symmetry.space_group_name_H-M   'P 1'
#
loop_
_entity.id
_entity.type
_entity.pdbx_description
1 polymer ?
#
loop_
_entity_poly.entity_id
_entity_poly.type
_entity_poly.pdbx_seq_one_letter_code
_entity_poly.pdbx_strand_id
1 'polypeptide(L)'
;MGIAIYPFSMLRSPRHFWQIAVFAAGSSSLAAVLLLIGAIHDAPVCSQDVPHRGYNFHEACMAYGTLLFAYGGHSIFPTIQMDMKKPVHFAKSVIVGFTIVTIYYISVSLTSVLIYGNSIGDIIIPSIQLSWVQHIVNVMIAIHVVTTIVIVFSPLAQQVEDLFKIPHTCGVVGGLVAMIASIIRLADSTMGVPCYVQYFRGGLEFHSSDLGIVNCCGSYHNITVSGRDPVGYCSAYRPH
;
A
#
# COMPACT_ATOMS: atom_id res chain seq x y z
N MET A 1 -4.17 11.56 -18.33
CA MET A 1 -4.29 10.38 -17.45
C MET A 1 -5.71 9.81 -17.38
N GLY A 2 -6.78 10.61 -17.48
CA GLY A 2 -8.16 10.08 -17.52
C GLY A 2 -8.48 9.15 -18.71
N ILE A 3 -7.80 9.32 -19.86
CA ILE A 3 -8.06 8.52 -21.08
C ILE A 3 -7.56 7.06 -20.94
N ALA A 4 -6.51 6.81 -20.16
CA ALA A 4 -6.00 5.45 -19.93
C ALA A 4 -6.89 4.62 -18.98
N ILE A 5 -7.70 5.30 -18.15
CA ILE A 5 -8.56 4.70 -17.13
C ILE A 5 -10.02 4.58 -17.61
N TYR A 6 -10.38 5.37 -18.63
CA TYR A 6 -11.68 5.36 -19.31
C TYR A 6 -12.21 3.96 -19.68
N PRO A 7 -11.42 3.03 -20.27
CA PRO A 7 -11.94 1.70 -20.60
C PRO A 7 -12.13 0.78 -19.39
N PHE A 8 -11.45 1.04 -18.27
CA PHE A 8 -11.61 0.25 -17.03
C PHE A 8 -12.80 0.73 -16.18
N SER A 9 -13.30 1.93 -16.45
CA SER A 9 -14.40 2.57 -15.73
C SER A 9 -15.80 2.13 -16.21
N MET A 10 -15.92 1.51 -17.40
CA MET A 10 -17.20 1.09 -17.99
C MET A 10 -17.79 -0.24 -17.46
N LEU A 11 -17.26 -0.83 -16.39
CA LEU A 11 -17.60 -2.21 -16.04
C LEU A 11 -18.63 -2.31 -14.91
N ARG A 12 -19.82 -2.74 -15.33
CA ARG A 12 -21.08 -2.87 -14.57
C ARG A 12 -21.03 -3.81 -13.35
N SER A 13 -20.04 -4.71 -13.25
CA SER A 13 -19.89 -5.64 -12.12
C SER A 13 -18.50 -6.32 -12.08
N PRO A 14 -17.97 -6.68 -10.88
CA PRO A 14 -16.69 -7.41 -10.67
C PRO A 14 -16.46 -8.61 -11.58
N ARG A 15 -17.53 -9.25 -12.03
CA ARG A 15 -17.50 -10.36 -12.99
C ARG A 15 -16.73 -10.05 -14.28
N HIS A 16 -16.81 -8.81 -14.77
CA HIS A 16 -16.21 -8.43 -16.05
C HIS A 16 -14.77 -7.93 -15.95
N PHE A 17 -14.24 -7.75 -14.73
CA PHE A 17 -12.88 -7.26 -14.46
C PHE A 17 -12.12 -8.11 -13.44
N TRP A 18 -12.39 -9.41 -13.41
CA TRP A 18 -11.69 -10.33 -12.51
C TRP A 18 -10.16 -10.23 -12.65
N GLN A 19 -9.65 -9.85 -13.83
CA GLN A 19 -8.22 -9.61 -14.06
C GLN A 19 -7.68 -8.50 -13.17
N ILE A 20 -8.41 -7.40 -12.97
CA ILE A 20 -7.99 -6.29 -12.09
C ILE A 20 -7.82 -6.80 -10.67
N ALA A 21 -8.75 -7.63 -10.17
CA ALA A 21 -8.64 -8.23 -8.85
C ALA A 21 -7.43 -9.16 -8.74
N VAL A 22 -7.11 -9.92 -9.79
CA VAL A 22 -5.92 -10.79 -9.82
C VAL A 22 -4.62 -9.98 -9.85
N PHE A 23 -4.55 -8.91 -10.64
CA PHE A 23 -3.38 -8.01 -10.66
C PHE A 23 -3.22 -7.26 -9.32
N ALA A 24 -4.32 -6.82 -8.71
CA ALA A 24 -4.32 -6.19 -7.40
C ALA A 24 -3.79 -7.14 -6.32
N ALA A 25 -4.27 -8.37 -6.28
CA ALA A 25 -3.81 -9.39 -5.34
C ALA A 25 -2.34 -9.75 -5.59
N GLY A 26 -1.96 -9.99 -6.85
CA GLY A 26 -0.60 -10.34 -7.24
C GLY A 26 0.42 -9.25 -6.92
N SER A 27 0.08 -7.98 -7.15
CA SER A 27 0.95 -6.84 -6.79
C SER A 27 1.16 -6.72 -5.28
N SER A 28 0.11 -6.87 -4.46
CA SER A 28 0.27 -6.90 -3.00
C SER A 28 1.07 -8.10 -2.49
N SER A 29 0.85 -9.29 -3.04
CA SER A 29 1.61 -10.49 -2.67
C SER A 29 3.09 -10.32 -3.01
N LEU A 30 3.40 -9.81 -4.21
CA LEU A 30 4.78 -9.55 -4.61
C LEU A 30 5.42 -8.47 -3.75
N ALA A 31 4.69 -7.40 -3.42
CA ALA A 31 5.16 -6.35 -2.52
C ALA A 31 5.51 -6.90 -1.12
N ALA A 32 4.64 -7.73 -0.55
CA ALA A 32 4.88 -8.35 0.75
C ALA A 32 6.12 -9.27 0.73
N VAL A 33 6.28 -10.08 -0.32
CA VAL A 33 7.46 -10.95 -0.47
C VAL A 33 8.74 -10.11 -0.63
N LEU A 34 8.72 -9.06 -1.44
CA LEU A 34 9.87 -8.17 -1.62
C LEU A 34 10.24 -7.43 -0.33
N LEU A 35 9.25 -7.01 0.48
CA LEU A 35 9.49 -6.44 1.80
C LEU A 35 10.18 -7.43 2.74
N LEU A 36 9.73 -8.68 2.76
CA LEU A 36 10.38 -9.72 3.57
C LEU A 36 11.81 -10.00 3.12
N ILE A 37 12.05 -10.09 1.80
CA ILE A 37 13.40 -10.26 1.24
C ILE A 37 14.30 -9.08 1.61
N GLY A 38 13.80 -7.85 1.47
CA GLY A 38 14.52 -6.64 1.84
C GLY A 38 14.86 -6.61 3.33
N ALA A 39 13.91 -6.96 4.19
CA ALA A 39 14.14 -7.02 5.61
C ALA A 39 15.16 -8.10 6.01
N ILE A 40 15.08 -9.31 5.43
CA ILE A 40 16.04 -10.38 5.68
C ILE A 40 17.44 -9.99 5.19
N HIS A 41 17.55 -9.30 4.06
CA HIS A 41 18.83 -8.79 3.56
C HIS A 41 19.46 -7.78 4.54
N ASP A 42 18.64 -6.98 5.21
CA ASP A 42 19.09 -5.96 6.16
C ASP A 42 19.37 -6.52 7.56
N ALA A 43 18.86 -7.72 7.87
CA ALA A 43 19.03 -8.42 9.15
C ALA A 43 20.46 -8.39 9.71
N PRO A 44 21.54 -8.74 8.99
CA PRO A 44 22.89 -8.81 9.56
C PRO A 44 23.41 -7.47 10.10
N VAL A 45 22.91 -6.33 9.61
CA VAL A 45 23.34 -5.00 10.04
C VAL A 45 22.34 -4.39 11.04
N CYS A 46 21.04 -4.47 10.74
CA CYS A 46 20.02 -3.80 11.53
C CYS A 46 19.66 -4.55 12.83
N SER A 47 19.81 -5.88 12.88
CA SER A 47 19.39 -6.68 14.04
C SER A 47 20.37 -6.67 15.21
N GLN A 48 21.57 -6.11 15.03
CA GLN A 48 22.62 -6.09 16.07
C GLN A 48 22.26 -5.14 17.22
N ASP A 49 21.70 -3.97 16.91
CA ASP A 49 21.35 -2.92 17.87
C ASP A 49 19.92 -2.43 17.57
N VAL A 50 18.91 -3.19 18.01
CA VAL A 50 17.49 -2.88 17.76
C VAL A 50 16.94 -1.98 18.86
N PRO A 51 16.57 -0.72 18.58
CA PRO A 51 16.00 0.15 19.59
C PRO A 51 14.59 -0.34 19.95
N HIS A 52 14.35 -0.61 21.23
CA HIS A 52 13.04 -1.00 21.73
C HIS A 52 12.31 0.20 22.35
N ARG A 53 11.05 0.39 21.95
CA ARG A 53 10.15 1.39 22.55
C ARG A 53 9.40 0.78 23.72
N GLY A 54 9.21 1.55 24.79
CA GLY A 54 8.29 1.19 25.86
C GLY A 54 6.84 1.15 25.37
N TYR A 55 5.98 0.44 26.08
CA TYR A 55 4.56 0.37 25.76
C TYR A 55 3.87 1.74 25.89
N ASN A 56 3.14 2.14 24.85
CA ASN A 56 2.30 3.34 24.87
C ASN A 56 0.86 3.00 24.47
N PHE A 57 -0.09 3.29 25.37
CA PHE A 57 -1.50 3.00 25.16
C PHE A 57 -2.09 3.73 23.94
N HIS A 58 -1.71 4.98 23.72
CA HIS A 58 -2.20 5.76 22.58
C HIS A 58 -1.75 5.14 21.25
N GLU A 59 -0.47 4.74 21.16
CA GLU A 59 0.07 4.07 19.97
C GLU A 59 -0.58 2.69 19.75
N ALA A 60 -0.88 1.96 20.83
CA ALA A 60 -1.61 0.70 20.75
C ALA A 60 -3.03 0.89 20.20
N CYS A 61 -3.76 1.94 20.64
CA CYS A 61 -5.07 2.27 20.10
C CYS A 61 -5.01 2.66 18.61
N MET A 62 -4.01 3.44 18.21
CA MET A 62 -3.80 3.80 16.81
C MET A 62 -3.51 2.58 15.94
N ALA A 63 -2.61 1.70 16.38
CA ALA A 63 -2.31 0.44 15.67
C ALA A 63 -3.55 -0.44 15.52
N TYR A 64 -4.36 -0.56 16.58
CA TYR A 64 -5.62 -1.29 16.54
C TYR A 64 -6.62 -0.68 15.54
N GLY A 65 -6.77 0.64 15.50
CA GLY A 65 -7.62 1.33 14.53
C GLY A 65 -7.19 1.08 13.09
N THR A 66 -5.88 1.12 12.82
CA THR A 66 -5.33 0.80 11.49
C THR A 66 -5.59 -0.65 11.09
N LEU A 67 -5.45 -1.60 12.03
CA LEU A 67 -5.78 -3.01 11.77
C LEU A 67 -7.27 -3.21 11.47
N LEU A 68 -8.17 -2.60 12.24
CA LEU A 68 -9.61 -2.67 11.98
C LEU A 68 -9.97 -2.11 10.59
N PHE A 69 -9.36 -0.99 10.21
CA PHE A 69 -9.54 -0.41 8.88
C PHE A 69 -9.03 -1.36 7.78
N ALA A 70 -7.87 -2.00 7.99
CA ALA A 70 -7.26 -2.93 7.03
C ALA A 70 -8.12 -4.18 6.78
N TYR A 71 -8.81 -4.70 7.80
CA TYR A 71 -9.78 -5.79 7.66
C TYR A 71 -11.19 -5.31 7.27
N GLY A 72 -11.34 -4.03 6.89
CA GLY A 72 -12.59 -3.47 6.39
C GLY A 72 -12.96 -4.00 4.99
N GLY A 73 -14.07 -3.48 4.43
CA GLY A 73 -14.48 -3.78 3.06
C GLY A 73 -15.55 -4.87 2.90
N HIS A 74 -16.20 -5.29 3.99
CA HIS A 74 -17.29 -6.28 3.96
C HIS A 74 -18.50 -5.89 3.09
N SER A 75 -18.67 -4.59 2.77
CA SER A 75 -19.78 -4.08 1.96
C SER A 75 -19.82 -4.65 0.54
N ILE A 76 -18.69 -5.12 0.00
CA ILE A 76 -18.62 -5.72 -1.34
C ILE A 76 -18.99 -7.20 -1.36
N PHE A 77 -19.08 -7.86 -0.20
CA PHE A 77 -19.28 -9.30 -0.12
C PHE A 77 -20.55 -9.80 -0.81
N PRO A 78 -21.71 -9.13 -0.69
CA PRO A 78 -22.91 -9.52 -1.42
C PRO A 78 -22.71 -9.49 -2.94
N THR A 79 -22.05 -8.46 -3.48
CA THR A 79 -21.76 -8.33 -4.90
C THR A 79 -20.83 -9.45 -5.38
N ILE A 80 -19.74 -9.72 -4.65
CA ILE A 80 -18.83 -10.84 -4.97
C ILE A 80 -19.58 -12.16 -4.95
N GLN A 81 -20.37 -12.42 -3.92
CA GLN A 81 -21.12 -13.68 -3.78
C GLN A 81 -22.08 -13.90 -4.95
N MET A 82 -22.79 -12.85 -5.40
CA MET A 82 -23.70 -12.92 -6.55
C MET A 82 -22.96 -13.05 -7.90
N ASP A 83 -21.69 -12.64 -7.97
CA ASP A 83 -20.85 -12.76 -9.15
C ASP A 83 -20.03 -14.05 -9.24
N MET A 84 -19.95 -14.81 -8.14
CA MET A 84 -19.30 -16.13 -8.15
C MET A 84 -20.07 -17.11 -9.04
N LYS A 85 -19.33 -17.87 -9.88
CA LYS A 85 -19.87 -19.00 -10.64
C LYS A 85 -20.59 -20.03 -9.73
N LYS A 86 -20.12 -20.18 -8.48
CA LYS A 86 -20.72 -21.04 -7.45
C LYS A 86 -20.79 -20.29 -6.11
N PRO A 87 -21.90 -19.58 -5.81
CA PRO A 87 -22.04 -18.78 -4.59
C PRO A 87 -21.88 -19.58 -3.29
N VAL A 88 -22.21 -20.87 -3.31
CA VAL A 88 -22.05 -21.80 -2.18
C VAL A 88 -20.61 -21.94 -1.66
N HIS A 89 -19.61 -21.52 -2.45
CA HIS A 89 -18.20 -21.56 -2.05
C HIS A 89 -17.67 -20.21 -1.55
N PHE A 90 -18.53 -19.20 -1.41
CA PHE A 90 -18.14 -17.85 -0.97
C PHE A 90 -17.40 -17.86 0.37
N ALA A 91 -17.95 -18.52 1.39
CA ALA A 91 -17.32 -18.60 2.70
C ALA A 91 -15.91 -19.21 2.65
N LYS A 92 -15.71 -20.27 1.85
CA LYS A 92 -14.39 -20.89 1.66
C LYS A 92 -13.40 -19.92 1.02
N SER A 93 -13.84 -19.16 0.01
CA SER A 93 -13.01 -18.15 -0.66
C SER A 93 -12.58 -17.04 0.31
N VAL A 94 -13.51 -16.55 1.14
CA VAL A 94 -13.27 -15.49 2.12
C VAL A 94 -12.30 -15.95 3.20
N ILE A 95 -12.50 -17.15 3.76
CA ILE A 95 -11.61 -17.72 4.78
C ILE A 95 -10.18 -17.85 4.25
N VAL A 96 -10.00 -18.38 3.04
CA VAL A 96 -8.68 -18.50 2.42
C VAL A 96 -8.04 -17.12 2.22
N GLY A 97 -8.79 -16.15 1.69
CA GLY A 97 -8.29 -14.79 1.48
C GLY A 97 -7.83 -14.11 2.76
N PHE A 98 -8.65 -14.09 3.80
CA PHE A 98 -8.28 -13.49 5.09
C PHE A 98 -7.14 -14.22 5.77
N THR A 99 -7.04 -15.55 5.64
CA THR A 99 -5.92 -16.32 6.19
C THR A 99 -4.61 -15.88 5.56
N ILE A 100 -4.56 -15.75 4.23
CA ILE A 100 -3.35 -15.31 3.50
C ILE A 100 -2.96 -13.88 3.92
N VAL A 101 -3.91 -12.95 3.96
CA VAL A 101 -3.64 -11.55 4.37
C VAL A 101 -3.11 -11.49 5.81
N THR A 102 -3.69 -12.29 6.71
CA THR A 102 -3.25 -12.36 8.11
C THR A 102 -1.81 -12.87 8.22
N ILE A 103 -1.42 -13.88 7.42
CA ILE A 103 -0.04 -14.37 7.35
C ILE A 103 0.91 -13.25 6.90
N TYR A 104 0.54 -12.45 5.90
CA TYR A 104 1.36 -11.33 5.45
C TYR A 104 1.51 -10.26 6.53
N TYR A 105 0.42 -9.87 7.21
CA TYR A 105 0.49 -8.89 8.28
C TYR A 105 1.37 -9.36 9.43
N ILE A 106 1.22 -10.62 9.88
CA ILE A 106 2.03 -11.16 10.97
C ILE A 106 3.52 -11.24 10.56
N SER A 107 3.82 -11.80 9.38
CA SER A 107 5.20 -12.00 8.94
C SER A 107 5.95 -10.68 8.71
N VAL A 108 5.33 -9.71 8.04
CA VAL A 108 5.93 -8.38 7.82
C VAL A 108 6.09 -7.64 9.14
N SER A 109 5.06 -7.65 10.01
CA SER A 109 5.12 -6.96 11.30
C SER A 109 6.20 -7.55 12.21
N LEU A 110 6.25 -8.88 12.34
CA LEU A 110 7.25 -9.56 13.17
C LEU A 110 8.67 -9.28 12.68
N THR A 111 8.92 -9.46 11.38
CA THR A 111 10.24 -9.20 10.78
C THR A 111 10.64 -7.74 10.97
N SER A 112 9.69 -6.80 10.81
CA SER A 112 9.97 -5.39 10.96
C SER A 112 10.41 -5.02 12.39
N VAL A 113 9.68 -5.49 13.40
CA VAL A 113 9.98 -5.19 14.82
C VAL A 113 11.30 -5.83 15.24
N LEU A 114 11.59 -7.05 14.77
CA LEU A 114 12.83 -7.76 15.11
C LEU A 114 14.07 -7.17 14.44
N ILE A 115 13.94 -6.57 13.26
CA ILE A 115 15.09 -6.09 12.48
C ILE A 115 15.31 -4.59 12.64
N TYR A 116 14.24 -3.79 12.62
CA TYR A 116 14.33 -2.33 12.62
C TYR A 116 13.89 -1.70 13.95
N GLY A 117 13.02 -2.37 14.72
CA GLY A 117 12.52 -1.87 16.00
C GLY A 117 11.90 -0.47 15.89
N ASN A 118 12.33 0.46 16.75
CA ASN A 118 11.86 1.85 16.76
C ASN A 118 12.46 2.72 15.63
N SER A 119 13.29 2.17 14.75
CA SER A 119 13.81 2.88 13.57
C SER A 119 12.74 3.03 12.47
N ILE A 120 11.63 2.29 12.59
CA ILE A 120 10.52 2.30 11.64
C ILE A 120 9.71 3.59 11.77
N GLY A 121 9.47 4.25 10.63
CA GLY A 121 8.55 5.39 10.54
C GLY A 121 7.08 4.95 10.43
N ASP A 122 6.18 5.87 10.06
CA ASP A 122 4.74 5.55 9.88
C ASP A 122 4.49 4.46 8.83
N ILE A 123 5.44 4.28 7.91
CA ILE A 123 5.45 3.23 6.89
C ILE A 123 6.80 2.50 6.90
N ILE A 124 6.77 1.18 6.67
CA ILE A 124 7.97 0.33 6.68
C ILE A 124 8.85 0.52 5.43
N ILE A 125 8.27 0.88 4.29
CA ILE A 125 8.97 0.98 3.00
C ILE A 125 10.27 1.79 3.07
N PRO A 126 10.29 3.03 3.62
CA PRO A 126 11.53 3.82 3.71
C PRO A 126 12.56 3.28 4.72
N SER A 127 12.20 2.29 5.55
CA SER A 127 13.12 1.68 6.53
C SER A 127 14.01 0.59 5.90
N ILE A 128 13.61 0.04 4.75
CA ILE A 128 14.40 -0.96 4.01
C ILE A 128 15.62 -0.29 3.39
N GLN A 129 16.83 -0.84 3.53
CA GLN A 129 18.07 -0.19 3.06
C GLN A 129 18.28 -0.32 1.54
N LEU A 130 17.64 -1.30 0.90
CA LEU A 130 17.69 -1.50 -0.55
C LEU A 130 16.75 -0.54 -1.31
N SER A 131 17.30 0.53 -1.88
CA SER A 131 16.53 1.54 -2.63
C SER A 131 15.68 0.97 -3.77
N TRP A 132 16.21 0.00 -4.54
CA TRP A 132 15.46 -0.63 -5.62
C TRP A 132 14.23 -1.41 -5.11
N VAL A 133 14.32 -2.04 -3.94
CA VAL A 133 13.19 -2.71 -3.29
C VAL A 133 12.14 -1.68 -2.90
N GLN A 134 12.57 -0.56 -2.28
CA GLN A 134 11.66 0.51 -1.89
C GLN A 134 10.85 1.03 -3.08
N HIS A 135 11.52 1.34 -4.20
CA HIS A 135 10.85 1.89 -5.39
C HIS A 135 9.84 0.89 -5.99
N ILE A 136 10.23 -0.38 -6.15
CA ILE A 136 9.33 -1.40 -6.70
C ILE A 136 8.13 -1.62 -5.79
N VAL A 137 8.37 -1.79 -4.49
CA VAL A 137 7.29 -2.01 -3.50
C VAL A 137 6.34 -0.81 -3.48
N ASN A 138 6.86 0.42 -3.51
CA ASN A 138 6.04 1.63 -3.52
C ASN A 138 5.11 1.66 -4.75
N VAL A 139 5.62 1.32 -5.93
CA VAL A 139 4.80 1.23 -7.16
C VAL A 139 3.76 0.10 -7.05
N MET A 140 4.14 -1.07 -6.54
CA MET A 140 3.22 -2.21 -6.39
C MET A 140 2.08 -1.91 -5.41
N ILE A 141 2.37 -1.28 -4.27
CA ILE A 141 1.36 -0.86 -3.30
C ILE A 141 0.47 0.25 -3.90
N ALA A 142 1.03 1.18 -4.67
CA ALA A 142 0.23 2.19 -5.36
C ALA A 142 -0.76 1.56 -6.35
N ILE A 143 -0.31 0.60 -7.17
CA ILE A 143 -1.18 -0.15 -8.09
C ILE A 143 -2.27 -0.89 -7.32
N HIS A 144 -1.92 -1.57 -6.22
CA HIS A 144 -2.86 -2.26 -5.36
C HIS A 144 -3.92 -1.30 -4.79
N VAL A 145 -3.52 -0.16 -4.23
CA VAL A 145 -4.45 0.81 -3.62
C VAL A 145 -5.40 1.40 -4.67
N VAL A 146 -4.89 1.80 -5.84
CA VAL A 146 -5.74 2.34 -6.91
C VAL A 146 -6.78 1.32 -7.37
N THR A 147 -6.35 0.07 -7.59
CA THR A 147 -7.25 -0.99 -8.06
C THR A 147 -8.27 -1.41 -6.99
N THR A 148 -7.86 -1.51 -5.73
CA THR A 148 -8.77 -1.86 -4.62
C THR A 148 -9.79 -0.78 -4.32
N ILE A 149 -9.42 0.50 -4.40
CA ILE A 149 -10.38 1.61 -4.29
C ILE A 149 -11.48 1.47 -5.35
N VAL A 150 -11.14 1.24 -6.61
CA VAL A 150 -12.14 1.06 -7.67
C VAL A 150 -13.07 -0.11 -7.35
N ILE A 151 -12.52 -1.24 -6.90
CA ILE A 151 -13.28 -2.44 -6.55
C ILE A 151 -14.27 -2.16 -5.39
N VAL A 152 -13.80 -1.56 -4.30
CA VAL A 152 -14.61 -1.33 -3.08
C VAL A 152 -15.65 -0.22 -3.25
N PHE A 153 -15.36 0.81 -4.04
CA PHE A 153 -16.30 1.92 -4.27
C PHE A 153 -17.39 1.59 -5.31
N SER A 154 -17.17 0.62 -6.20
CA SER A 154 -18.14 0.18 -7.21
C SER A 154 -19.54 -0.12 -6.64
N PRO A 155 -19.72 -0.99 -5.62
CA PRO A 155 -21.04 -1.27 -5.05
C PRO A 155 -21.65 -0.07 -4.33
N LEU A 156 -20.84 0.79 -3.71
CA LEU A 156 -21.32 2.00 -3.03
C LEU A 156 -21.91 2.99 -4.04
N ALA A 157 -21.25 3.16 -5.18
CA ALA A 157 -21.77 4.00 -6.27
C ALA A 157 -23.11 3.46 -6.79
N GLN A 158 -23.21 2.14 -7.00
CA GLN A 158 -24.45 1.49 -7.44
C GLN A 158 -25.60 1.68 -6.44
N GLN A 159 -25.34 1.56 -5.14
CA GLN A 159 -26.35 1.80 -4.09
C GLN A 159 -26.86 3.24 -4.09
N VAL A 160 -25.99 4.22 -4.32
CA VAL A 160 -26.37 5.63 -4.43
C VAL A 160 -27.22 5.84 -5.69
N GLU A 161 -26.82 5.27 -6.82
CA GLU A 161 -27.60 5.37 -8.07
C GLU A 161 -28.99 4.77 -7.95
N ASP A 162 -29.11 3.60 -7.31
CA ASP A 162 -30.38 2.94 -7.02
C ASP A 162 -31.27 3.78 -6.11
N LEU A 163 -30.68 4.43 -5.10
CA LEU A 163 -31.40 5.31 -4.18
C LEU A 163 -31.96 6.56 -4.89
N PHE A 164 -31.18 7.15 -5.79
CA PHE A 164 -31.57 8.37 -6.52
C PHE A 164 -32.24 8.11 -7.88
N LYS A 165 -32.44 6.84 -8.27
CA LYS A 165 -32.99 6.43 -9.58
C LYS A 165 -32.27 7.07 -10.77
N ILE A 166 -30.97 7.28 -10.64
CA ILE A 166 -30.11 7.84 -11.70
C ILE A 166 -29.70 6.69 -12.64
N PRO A 167 -29.65 6.89 -13.97
CA PRO A 167 -29.18 5.84 -14.87
C PRO A 167 -27.75 5.38 -14.52
N HIS A 168 -27.55 4.06 -14.50
CA HIS A 168 -26.33 3.32 -14.08
C HIS A 168 -25.01 3.68 -14.79
N THR A 169 -25.03 4.65 -15.70
CA THR A 169 -23.86 5.25 -16.35
C THR A 169 -23.17 6.31 -15.49
N CYS A 170 -23.81 6.78 -14.40
CA CYS A 170 -23.32 7.87 -13.56
C CYS A 170 -22.37 7.42 -12.44
N GLY A 171 -22.47 6.17 -11.94
CA GLY A 171 -21.59 5.64 -10.90
C GLY A 171 -20.15 5.46 -11.35
N VAL A 172 -19.94 5.33 -12.66
CA VAL A 172 -18.63 5.37 -13.30
C VAL A 172 -17.95 6.72 -13.08
N VAL A 173 -18.70 7.80 -13.25
CA VAL A 173 -18.22 9.18 -13.01
C VAL A 173 -18.03 9.41 -11.51
N GLY A 174 -18.95 8.90 -10.66
CA GLY A 174 -18.83 8.98 -9.20
C GLY A 174 -17.62 8.23 -8.64
N GLY A 175 -17.33 7.02 -9.12
CA GLY A 175 -16.15 6.24 -8.77
C GLY A 175 -14.86 6.91 -9.24
N LEU A 176 -14.87 7.54 -10.43
CA LEU A 176 -13.75 8.31 -10.95
C LEU A 176 -13.51 9.59 -10.14
N VAL A 177 -14.56 10.29 -9.73
CA VAL A 177 -14.49 11.47 -8.86
C VAL A 177 -14.03 11.09 -7.45
N ALA A 178 -14.50 9.97 -6.89
CA ALA A 178 -14.05 9.45 -5.60
C ALA A 178 -12.58 9.00 -5.65
N MET A 179 -12.14 8.40 -6.76
CA MET A 179 -10.74 8.05 -7.02
C MET A 179 -9.87 9.30 -7.17
N ILE A 180 -10.32 10.30 -7.92
CA ILE A 180 -9.58 11.58 -8.06
C ILE A 180 -9.52 12.28 -6.70
N ALA A 181 -10.61 12.30 -5.94
CA ALA A 181 -10.65 12.87 -4.60
C ALA A 181 -9.80 12.10 -3.59
N SER A 182 -9.71 10.77 -3.68
CA SER A 182 -8.86 9.96 -2.82
C SER A 182 -7.38 10.12 -3.18
N ILE A 183 -7.04 10.23 -4.46
CA ILE A 183 -5.68 10.57 -4.91
C ILE A 183 -5.27 11.96 -4.43
N ILE A 184 -6.16 12.95 -4.54
CA ILE A 184 -5.92 14.31 -4.03
C ILE A 184 -5.74 14.29 -2.51
N ARG A 185 -6.59 13.55 -1.77
CA ARG A 185 -6.47 13.42 -0.31
C ARG A 185 -5.22 12.66 0.13
N LEU A 186 -4.77 11.67 -0.64
CA LEU A 186 -3.51 10.95 -0.41
C LEU A 186 -2.30 11.84 -0.72
N ALA A 187 -2.43 12.78 -1.66
CA ALA A 187 -1.42 13.79 -1.96
C ALA A 187 -1.39 14.95 -0.93
N ASP A 188 -2.52 15.22 -0.26
CA ASP A 188 -2.66 16.25 0.78
C ASP A 188 -2.36 15.75 2.20
N SER A 189 -2.45 14.44 2.47
CA SER A 189 -1.94 13.89 3.73
C SER A 189 -0.45 14.21 3.80
N THR A 190 -0.02 14.89 4.85
CA THR A 190 1.28 15.52 5.12
C THR A 190 2.48 14.56 5.12
N MET A 191 2.61 13.77 4.06
CA MET A 191 3.73 12.92 3.73
C MET A 191 4.36 13.56 2.50
N GLY A 192 5.68 13.78 2.53
CA GLY A 192 6.39 14.35 1.38
C GLY A 192 5.96 13.66 0.07
N VAL A 193 5.78 14.46 -0.98
CA VAL A 193 5.19 14.03 -2.26
C VAL A 193 5.84 12.71 -2.71
N PRO A 194 5.09 11.59 -2.80
CA PRO A 194 5.70 10.31 -3.09
C PRO A 194 6.29 10.31 -4.51
N CYS A 195 7.43 9.65 -4.69
CA CYS A 195 8.24 9.73 -5.91
C CYS A 195 7.47 9.44 -7.21
N TYR A 196 6.40 8.63 -7.17
CA TYR A 196 5.57 8.34 -8.34
C TYR A 196 4.70 9.52 -8.81
N VAL A 197 4.40 10.50 -7.93
CA VAL A 197 3.65 11.72 -8.31
C VAL A 197 4.58 12.72 -9.01
N GLN A 198 5.89 12.68 -8.74
CA GLN A 198 6.88 13.53 -9.42
C GLN A 198 6.95 13.20 -10.92
N TYR A 199 6.79 11.93 -11.31
CA TYR A 199 6.69 11.49 -12.70
C TYR A 199 5.59 12.22 -13.49
N PHE A 200 4.44 12.48 -12.85
CA PHE A 200 3.30 13.14 -13.49
C PHE A 200 3.37 14.67 -13.48
N ARG A 201 4.19 15.25 -12.59
CA ARG A 201 4.37 16.71 -12.47
C ARG A 201 5.55 17.25 -13.29
N GLY A 202 6.63 16.48 -13.47
CA GLY A 202 7.90 16.98 -14.01
C GLY A 202 8.46 16.29 -15.27
N GLY A 203 7.88 15.17 -15.72
CA GLY A 203 8.47 14.37 -16.81
C GLY A 203 9.70 13.56 -16.35
N LEU A 204 10.41 12.93 -17.30
CA LEU A 204 11.50 11.94 -17.09
C LEU A 204 12.77 12.48 -16.39
N GLU A 205 12.77 13.72 -15.92
CA GLU A 205 13.84 14.26 -15.09
C GLU A 205 13.56 13.93 -13.63
N PHE A 206 14.11 12.81 -13.17
CA PHE A 206 14.14 12.43 -11.76
C PHE A 206 15.04 13.39 -10.98
N HIS A 207 14.53 14.58 -10.63
CA HIS A 207 15.10 15.36 -9.54
C HIS A 207 14.69 14.68 -8.24
N SER A 208 15.60 13.88 -7.68
CA SER A 208 15.61 13.55 -6.26
C SER A 208 15.55 14.87 -5.51
N SER A 209 14.37 15.24 -5.02
CA SER A 209 14.23 16.37 -4.11
C SER A 209 15.19 16.14 -2.94
N ASP A 210 16.14 17.07 -2.74
CA ASP A 210 17.13 17.15 -1.66
C ASP A 210 16.52 17.18 -0.24
N LEU A 211 15.29 16.71 -0.06
CA LEU A 211 14.51 16.77 1.18
C LEU A 211 14.10 15.38 1.68
N GLY A 212 14.64 14.30 1.12
CA GLY A 212 14.44 12.95 1.64
C GLY A 212 15.10 12.79 3.01
N ILE A 213 14.32 12.36 4.01
CA ILE A 213 14.86 11.92 5.31
C ILE A 213 15.16 10.43 5.19
N VAL A 214 16.42 10.04 5.40
CA VAL A 214 16.82 8.63 5.55
C VAL A 214 16.97 8.29 7.02
N ASN A 215 16.20 7.30 7.48
CA ASN A 215 16.38 6.72 8.82
C ASN A 215 17.23 5.45 8.69
N CYS A 216 18.49 5.53 9.07
CA CYS A 216 19.38 4.38 9.13
C CYS A 216 19.01 3.46 10.31
N CYS A 217 19.41 2.19 10.23
CA CYS A 217 19.21 1.19 11.28
C CYS A 217 20.54 0.77 11.94
N GLY A 218 20.49 0.05 13.06
CA GLY A 218 21.68 -0.50 13.73
C GLY A 218 22.63 0.58 14.25
N SER A 219 23.95 0.36 14.17
CA SER A 219 24.96 1.29 14.69
C SER A 219 24.95 2.68 14.03
N TYR A 220 24.26 2.84 12.90
CA TYR A 220 24.10 4.13 12.20
C TYR A 220 22.76 4.82 12.49
N HIS A 221 21.93 4.29 13.39
CA HIS A 221 20.59 4.80 13.71
C HIS A 221 20.55 6.26 14.20
N ASN A 222 21.63 6.74 14.83
CA ASN A 222 21.70 8.13 15.32
C ASN A 222 22.04 9.16 14.22
N ILE A 223 22.23 8.71 12.98
CA ILE A 223 22.59 9.57 11.86
C ILE A 223 21.34 9.85 11.05
N THR A 224 20.71 10.98 11.32
CA THR A 224 19.65 11.53 10.46
C THR A 224 20.30 12.47 9.45
N VAL A 225 20.08 12.21 8.16
CA VAL A 225 20.60 13.07 7.09
C VAL A 225 19.44 13.68 6.34
N SER A 226 19.48 15.01 6.24
CA SER A 226 18.58 15.85 5.48
C SER A 226 19.42 16.55 4.42
N GLY A 227 18.94 16.71 3.19
CA GLY A 227 19.74 17.40 2.17
C GLY A 227 20.68 16.52 1.33
N ARG A 228 20.62 15.18 1.42
CA ARG A 228 21.50 14.30 0.62
C ARG A 228 20.73 13.17 -0.06
N ASP A 229 21.31 12.71 -1.18
CA ASP A 229 20.84 11.55 -1.91
C ASP A 229 20.71 10.33 -0.95
N PRO A 230 19.51 9.73 -0.85
CA PRO A 230 19.27 8.56 0.01
C PRO A 230 20.06 7.31 -0.41
N VAL A 231 20.63 7.28 -1.61
CA VAL A 231 21.36 6.13 -2.14
C VAL A 231 22.73 5.98 -1.48
N GLY A 232 22.89 4.96 -0.63
CA GLY A 232 24.19 4.52 -0.11
C GLY A 232 24.60 5.09 1.25
N TYR A 233 23.83 6.00 1.83
CA TYR A 233 24.22 6.70 3.07
C TYR A 233 24.21 5.81 4.33
N CYS A 234 23.25 4.89 4.42
CA CYS A 234 23.13 3.95 5.54
C CYS A 234 23.90 2.64 5.32
N SER A 235 24.77 2.57 4.30
CA SER A 235 25.58 1.39 4.03
C SER A 235 26.91 1.43 4.79
N ALA A 236 27.32 0.30 5.36
CA ALA A 236 28.69 0.14 5.83
C ALA A 236 29.65 0.40 4.66
N TYR A 237 30.46 1.44 4.79
CA TYR A 237 31.54 1.86 3.88
C TYR A 237 32.01 0.74 2.91
N ARG A 238 31.67 0.82 1.63
CA ARG A 238 32.33 0.04 0.59
C ARG A 238 33.61 0.78 0.20
N PRO A 239 34.82 0.28 0.52
CA PRO A 239 36.02 0.88 -0.04
C PRO A 239 35.97 0.67 -1.57
N HIS A 240 36.10 1.77 -2.30
CA HIS A 240 36.49 1.74 -3.71
C HIS A 240 37.92 1.21 -3.83
#